data_AF-A0A5N7ZDE4-F1
#
_entry.id   AF-A0A5N7ZDE4-F1
#
_cell.length_a   1.000
_cell.length_b   1.000
_cell.length_c   1.000
_cell.angle_alpha   90.00
_cell.angle_beta   90.00
_cell.angle_gamma   90.00
#
_symmetry.space_group_name_H-M   'P 1'
#
loop_
_entity.id
_entity.type
_entity.pdbx_description
1 polymer ?
#
loop_
_entity_poly.entity_id
_entity_poly.type
_entity_poly.pdbx_seq_one_letter_code
_entity_poly.pdbx_strand_id
1 'polypeptide(L)'
;DLGKAEFEKEYGRISTASTGSILRKIIELEQQGADIFFGELSFDINDLMRIDSNGNGYINIIRLTDIQDKPKLFSTFMLCLLAEIYSQMPEQGDSGRPELVIFIDEAHLIFDQASKALLDQIETIVKLIRSKGIGIYFITQNPTDVPNGVLAQLGLKIQHALRAFTANDRKAIKMTAENYPLSEFYKTDEVITQLGIGEALVTALNEKGIPTPLAACMMRAPMSRMDILTQSEIDTINNNSKLVKKYQETIDRESAYEILNKKIETAQEAAVQEQQRKTEAKEAQRSEPRQGSAMNPIVKVLTSATFIRGAFGILSKILNK
;
A
#
# COMPACT_ATOMS: atom_id res chain seq x y z
N ASP A 1 9.36 -2.44 30.40
CA ASP A 1 10.41 -2.29 29.37
C ASP A 1 10.32 -3.24 28.18
N LEU A 2 10.04 -4.54 28.34
CA LEU A 2 9.97 -5.49 27.20
C LEU A 2 8.86 -5.18 26.17
N GLY A 3 7.63 -4.88 26.59
CA GLY A 3 6.54 -4.55 25.65
C GLY A 3 6.69 -3.20 24.92
N LYS A 4 7.46 -2.26 25.49
CA LYS A 4 7.78 -0.97 24.84
C LYS A 4 8.82 -1.15 23.74
N ALA A 5 9.82 -2.00 24.00
CA ALA A 5 10.83 -2.38 23.01
C ALA A 5 10.22 -3.21 21.87
N GLU A 6 9.25 -4.08 22.16
CA GLU A 6 8.55 -4.87 21.13
C GLU A 6 7.68 -3.98 20.22
N PHE A 7 6.94 -3.01 20.80
CA PHE A 7 6.21 -1.99 20.04
C PHE A 7 7.11 -1.01 19.27
N GLU A 8 8.20 -0.52 19.87
CA GLU A 8 9.16 0.36 19.17
C GLU A 8 9.89 -0.38 18.04
N LYS A 9 10.03 -1.71 18.13
CA LYS A 9 10.72 -2.56 17.14
C LYS A 9 9.85 -2.94 15.95
N GLU A 10 8.54 -3.14 16.13
CA GLU A 10 7.61 -3.43 15.03
C GLU A 10 7.02 -2.18 14.35
N TYR A 11 6.78 -1.10 15.10
CA TYR A 11 6.00 0.03 14.57
C TYR A 11 6.67 1.41 14.67
N GLY A 12 7.83 1.52 15.32
CA GLY A 12 8.42 2.82 15.65
C GLY A 12 7.48 3.67 16.51
N ARG A 13 7.90 4.87 16.91
CA ARG A 13 7.03 5.79 17.67
C ARG A 13 5.94 6.36 16.75
N ILE A 14 4.88 5.60 16.48
CA ILE A 14 3.69 6.10 15.79
C ILE A 14 3.08 7.17 16.70
N SER A 15 3.14 8.43 16.25
CA SER A 15 2.51 9.54 16.97
C SER A 15 0.98 9.32 17.00
N THR A 16 0.31 9.79 18.04
CA THR A 16 -1.17 9.78 18.10
C THR A 16 -1.82 10.44 16.87
N ALA A 17 -1.16 11.45 16.30
CA ALA A 17 -1.56 12.10 15.05
C ALA A 17 -1.49 11.16 13.83
N SER A 18 -0.49 10.28 13.76
CA SER A 18 -0.35 9.24 12.73
C SER A 18 -1.46 8.19 12.85
N THR A 19 -1.78 7.77 14.08
CA THR A 19 -2.85 6.78 14.32
C THR A 19 -4.24 7.31 13.94
N GLY A 20 -4.54 8.58 14.28
CA GLY A 20 -5.80 9.20 13.85
C GLY A 20 -5.91 9.37 12.33
N SER A 21 -4.78 9.53 11.63
CA SER A 21 -4.76 9.53 10.16
C SER A 21 -5.10 8.15 9.59
N ILE A 22 -4.55 7.08 10.15
CA ILE A 22 -4.80 5.70 9.74
C ILE A 22 -6.27 5.33 9.97
N LEU A 23 -6.84 5.64 11.15
CA LEU A 23 -8.25 5.37 11.46
C LEU A 23 -9.20 6.04 10.46
N ARG A 24 -8.95 7.30 10.10
CA ARG A 24 -9.77 8.00 9.09
C ARG A 24 -9.68 7.33 7.72
N LYS A 25 -8.52 6.80 7.36
CA LYS A 25 -8.32 6.07 6.09
C LYS A 25 -9.03 4.72 6.10
N ILE A 26 -9.04 4.01 7.23
CA ILE A 26 -9.79 2.76 7.40
C ILE A 26 -11.30 3.03 7.26
N ILE A 27 -11.83 4.03 7.98
CA ILE A 27 -13.25 4.39 7.89
C ILE A 27 -13.65 4.80 6.46
N GLU A 28 -12.79 5.58 5.78
CA GLU A 28 -13.01 5.98 4.39
C GLU A 28 -13.09 4.76 3.44
N LEU A 29 -12.28 3.71 3.68
CA LEU A 29 -12.35 2.47 2.92
C LEU A 29 -13.59 1.63 3.27
N GLU A 30 -13.92 1.51 4.56
CA GLU A 30 -15.14 0.82 5.01
C GLU A 30 -16.41 1.45 4.43
N GLN A 31 -16.45 2.78 4.30
CA GLN A 31 -17.54 3.48 3.61
C GLN A 31 -17.70 3.08 2.14
N GLN A 32 -16.64 2.59 1.48
CA GLN A 32 -16.71 2.04 0.13
C GLN A 32 -17.07 0.54 0.09
N GLY A 33 -17.29 -0.09 1.25
CA GLY A 33 -17.61 -1.52 1.40
C GLY A 33 -16.39 -2.42 1.54
N ALA A 34 -15.26 -1.89 2.02
CA ALA A 34 -14.04 -2.67 2.24
C ALA A 34 -14.21 -3.79 3.29
N ASP A 35 -15.11 -3.60 4.26
CA ASP A 35 -15.44 -4.56 5.31
C ASP A 35 -16.00 -5.87 4.71
N ILE A 36 -16.92 -5.75 3.75
CA ILE A 36 -17.52 -6.86 3.01
C ILE A 36 -16.49 -7.43 2.02
N PHE A 37 -15.82 -6.55 1.28
CA PHE A 37 -14.96 -6.94 0.17
C PHE A 37 -13.70 -7.68 0.63
N PHE A 38 -13.03 -7.19 1.68
CA PHE A 38 -11.85 -7.85 2.26
C PHE A 38 -12.24 -8.86 3.35
N GLY A 39 -13.42 -9.48 3.29
CA GLY A 39 -14.00 -10.37 4.31
C GLY A 39 -13.19 -11.63 4.64
N GLU A 40 -13.70 -12.43 5.58
CA GLU A 40 -13.21 -13.79 5.84
C GLU A 40 -14.16 -14.84 5.23
N LEU A 41 -13.67 -15.87 4.55
CA LEU A 41 -12.25 -16.20 4.31
C LEU A 41 -11.55 -15.22 3.35
N SER A 42 -10.28 -14.90 3.64
CA SER A 42 -9.47 -14.05 2.76
C SER A 42 -9.28 -14.72 1.39
N PHE A 43 -9.13 -13.89 0.37
CA PHE A 43 -8.86 -14.35 -0.99
C PHE A 43 -7.57 -15.17 -1.05
N ASP A 44 -7.61 -16.31 -1.73
CA ASP A 44 -6.46 -17.19 -1.91
C ASP A 44 -6.02 -17.16 -3.37
N ILE A 45 -4.80 -16.68 -3.63
CA ILE A 45 -4.27 -16.54 -4.99
C ILE A 45 -4.20 -17.89 -5.73
N ASN A 46 -4.09 -19.01 -5.01
CA ASN A 46 -4.05 -20.34 -5.63
C ASN A 46 -5.36 -20.69 -6.35
N ASP A 47 -6.46 -20.04 -5.97
CA ASP A 47 -7.74 -20.20 -6.66
C ASP A 47 -7.71 -19.62 -8.09
N LEU A 48 -6.80 -18.68 -8.39
CA LEU A 48 -6.60 -18.14 -9.74
C LEU A 48 -5.86 -19.10 -10.66
N MET A 49 -5.03 -19.97 -10.10
CA MET A 49 -4.14 -20.89 -10.85
C MET A 49 -4.71 -22.29 -11.00
N ARG A 50 -6.01 -22.46 -10.73
CA ARG A 50 -6.69 -23.74 -10.89
C ARG A 50 -6.64 -24.20 -12.35
N ILE A 51 -6.71 -25.51 -12.54
CA ILE A 51 -6.79 -26.17 -13.83
C ILE A 51 -8.10 -26.97 -13.90
N ASP A 52 -8.78 -26.93 -15.04
CA ASP A 52 -10.00 -27.68 -15.29
C ASP A 52 -9.73 -29.18 -15.52
N SER A 53 -10.79 -29.97 -15.70
CA SER A 53 -10.65 -31.41 -15.97
C SER A 53 -9.99 -31.74 -17.32
N ASN A 54 -9.89 -30.77 -18.22
CA ASN A 54 -9.29 -30.92 -19.55
C ASN A 54 -7.81 -30.50 -19.57
N GLY A 55 -7.27 -30.02 -18.45
CA GLY A 55 -5.90 -29.52 -18.37
C GLY A 55 -5.74 -28.04 -18.74
N ASN A 56 -6.83 -27.29 -18.91
CA ASN A 56 -6.80 -25.87 -19.23
C ASN A 56 -6.86 -25.00 -17.97
N GLY A 57 -6.18 -23.86 -17.97
CA GLY A 57 -6.32 -22.84 -16.93
C GLY A 57 -7.70 -22.16 -16.97
N TYR A 58 -8.18 -21.71 -15.81
CA TYR A 58 -9.43 -20.93 -15.75
C TYR A 58 -9.23 -19.49 -16.21
N ILE A 59 -10.22 -18.94 -16.92
CA ILE A 59 -10.37 -17.49 -17.10
C ILE A 59 -11.16 -16.98 -15.90
N ASN A 60 -10.47 -16.34 -14.96
CA ASN A 60 -11.09 -15.74 -13.79
C ASN A 60 -11.51 -14.30 -14.12
N ILE A 61 -12.77 -13.95 -13.84
CA ILE A 61 -13.28 -12.60 -14.02
C ILE A 61 -13.59 -12.03 -12.64
N ILE A 62 -12.75 -11.09 -12.19
CA ILE A 62 -13.00 -10.35 -10.96
C ILE A 62 -13.85 -9.13 -11.32
N ARG A 63 -15.08 -9.11 -10.84
CA ARG A 63 -16.05 -8.04 -11.14
C ARG A 63 -16.24 -7.16 -9.92
N LEU A 64 -15.86 -5.89 -10.02
CA LEU A 64 -16.32 -4.86 -9.10
C LEU A 64 -17.42 -4.05 -9.81
N THR A 65 -18.65 -4.17 -9.32
CA THR A 65 -19.73 -3.27 -9.76
C THR A 65 -19.44 -1.86 -9.24
N ASP A 66 -19.79 -0.85 -10.04
CA ASP A 66 -19.67 0.56 -9.67
C ASP A 66 -18.24 0.97 -9.28
N ILE A 67 -17.25 0.43 -10.00
CA ILE A 67 -15.83 0.70 -9.77
C ILE A 67 -15.48 2.21 -9.79
N GLN A 68 -16.22 2.99 -10.59
CA GLN A 68 -16.09 4.44 -10.68
C GLN A 68 -16.43 5.14 -9.36
N ASP A 69 -17.35 4.58 -8.57
CA ASP A 69 -17.75 5.13 -7.27
C ASP A 69 -16.83 4.66 -6.12
N LYS A 70 -16.00 3.64 -6.37
CA LYS A 70 -15.14 2.98 -5.38
C LYS A 70 -13.65 2.88 -5.79
N PRO A 71 -13.02 3.97 -6.27
CA PRO A 71 -11.65 3.92 -6.80
C PRO A 71 -10.59 3.59 -5.74
N LYS A 72 -10.82 3.95 -4.46
CA LYS A 72 -9.88 3.67 -3.36
C LYS A 72 -9.93 2.21 -2.96
N LEU A 73 -11.13 1.62 -2.91
CA LEU A 73 -11.30 0.19 -2.69
C LEU A 73 -10.59 -0.61 -3.79
N PHE A 74 -10.81 -0.24 -5.05
CA PHE A 74 -10.19 -0.92 -6.19
C PHE A 74 -8.66 -0.84 -6.18
N SER A 75 -8.08 0.37 -6.06
CA SER A 75 -6.62 0.55 -6.01
C SER A 75 -5.97 -0.17 -4.81
N THR A 76 -6.61 -0.13 -3.64
CA THR A 76 -6.14 -0.88 -2.46
C THR A 76 -6.19 -2.39 -2.70
N PHE A 77 -7.28 -2.90 -3.27
CA PHE A 77 -7.41 -4.33 -3.59
C PHE A 77 -6.38 -4.78 -4.62
N MET A 78 -6.23 -4.04 -5.72
CA MET A 78 -5.26 -4.36 -6.76
C MET A 78 -3.83 -4.40 -6.21
N LEU A 79 -3.47 -3.46 -5.33
CA LEU A 79 -2.19 -3.53 -4.64
C LEU A 79 -2.07 -4.79 -3.77
N CYS A 80 -3.06 -5.06 -2.92
CA CYS A 80 -3.05 -6.22 -2.04
C CYS A 80 -2.88 -7.51 -2.85
N LEU A 81 -3.64 -7.65 -3.94
CA LEU A 81 -3.56 -8.79 -4.83
C LEU A 81 -2.17 -8.93 -5.45
N LEU A 82 -1.62 -7.85 -6.02
CA LEU A 82 -0.28 -7.87 -6.63
C LEU A 82 0.82 -8.18 -5.60
N ALA A 83 0.69 -7.66 -4.38
CA ALA A 83 1.63 -7.90 -3.30
C ALA A 83 1.56 -9.34 -2.78
N GLU A 84 0.36 -9.90 -2.61
CA GLU A 84 0.16 -11.29 -2.23
C GLU A 84 0.71 -12.25 -3.27
N ILE A 85 0.40 -11.99 -4.55
CA ILE A 85 0.93 -12.75 -5.67
C ILE A 85 2.46 -12.71 -5.66
N TYR A 86 3.07 -11.53 -5.55
CA TYR A 86 4.53 -11.40 -5.52
C TYR A 86 5.17 -12.14 -4.32
N SER A 87 4.54 -12.06 -3.15
CA SER A 87 5.04 -12.63 -1.90
C SER A 87 4.95 -14.16 -1.86
N GLN A 88 3.83 -14.72 -2.31
CA GLN A 88 3.55 -16.15 -2.20
C GLN A 88 4.09 -16.95 -3.39
N MET A 89 4.22 -16.33 -4.57
CA MET A 89 4.65 -17.07 -5.76
C MET A 89 6.15 -17.40 -5.70
N PRO A 90 6.53 -18.65 -5.99
CA PRO A 90 7.93 -19.03 -6.07
C PRO A 90 8.59 -18.36 -7.27
N GLU A 91 9.91 -18.17 -7.20
CA GLU A 91 10.66 -17.81 -8.41
C GLU A 91 10.59 -18.97 -9.40
N GLN A 92 10.09 -18.67 -10.59
CA GLN A 92 10.04 -19.57 -11.72
C GLN A 92 11.00 -18.97 -12.73
N GLY A 93 12.05 -19.72 -13.07
CA GLY A 93 12.95 -19.34 -14.16
C GLY A 93 12.19 -19.25 -15.49
N ASP A 94 12.91 -19.33 -16.60
CA ASP A 94 12.24 -19.32 -17.91
C ASP A 94 11.55 -20.67 -18.19
N SER A 95 10.27 -20.77 -17.83
CA SER A 95 9.42 -21.95 -18.04
C SER A 95 8.76 -21.99 -19.43
N GLY A 96 8.99 -20.97 -20.26
CA GLY A 96 8.38 -20.84 -21.59
C GLY A 96 6.87 -20.57 -21.61
N ARG A 97 6.19 -20.57 -20.46
CA ARG A 97 4.75 -20.28 -20.33
C ARG A 97 4.46 -19.55 -19.01
N PRO A 98 3.57 -18.55 -18.98
CA PRO A 98 3.19 -17.90 -17.74
C PRO A 98 2.37 -18.83 -16.85
N GLU A 99 2.60 -18.77 -15.53
CA GLU A 99 1.77 -19.42 -14.51
C GLU A 99 0.45 -18.65 -14.31
N LEU A 100 0.50 -17.32 -14.41
CA LEU A 100 -0.67 -16.45 -14.30
C LEU A 100 -0.54 -15.25 -15.23
N VAL A 101 -1.65 -14.84 -15.82
CA VAL A 101 -1.75 -13.59 -16.59
C VAL A 101 -2.89 -12.75 -16.03
N ILE A 102 -2.59 -11.50 -15.69
CA ILE A 102 -3.52 -10.55 -15.09
C ILE A 102 -3.77 -9.42 -16.08
N PHE A 103 -5.03 -9.23 -16.44
CA PHE A 103 -5.50 -8.09 -17.22
C PHE A 103 -6.22 -7.14 -16.27
N ILE A 104 -5.72 -5.91 -16.20
CA ILE A 104 -6.29 -4.84 -15.38
C ILE A 104 -6.93 -3.86 -16.33
N ASP A 105 -8.26 -3.90 -16.38
CA ASP A 105 -9.05 -2.92 -17.10
C ASP A 105 -9.18 -1.62 -16.31
N GLU A 106 -9.32 -0.51 -17.02
CA GLU A 106 -9.30 0.85 -16.48
C GLU A 106 -8.15 1.09 -15.49
N ALA A 107 -6.95 0.70 -15.92
CA ALA A 107 -5.73 0.74 -15.11
C ALA A 107 -5.43 2.12 -14.49
N HIS A 108 -5.91 3.21 -15.09
CA HIS A 108 -5.80 4.57 -14.56
C HIS A 108 -6.32 4.68 -13.11
N LEU A 109 -7.37 3.93 -12.77
CA LEU A 109 -7.96 3.92 -11.42
C LEU A 109 -7.00 3.41 -10.34
N ILE A 110 -6.01 2.58 -10.70
CA ILE A 110 -4.98 2.15 -9.76
C ILE A 110 -4.05 3.31 -9.41
N PHE A 111 -3.72 4.15 -10.40
CA PHE A 111 -2.65 5.13 -10.29
C PHE A 111 -3.15 6.50 -9.80
N ASP A 112 -4.35 6.93 -10.19
CA ASP A 112 -4.87 8.27 -9.91
C ASP A 112 -5.03 8.58 -8.42
N GLN A 113 -5.35 7.56 -7.62
CA GLN A 113 -5.55 7.69 -6.17
C GLN A 113 -4.35 7.15 -5.37
N ALA A 114 -3.30 6.69 -6.04
CA ALA A 114 -2.16 6.09 -5.38
C ALA A 114 -1.23 7.13 -4.76
N SER A 115 -0.86 6.91 -3.50
CA SER A 115 0.22 7.69 -2.89
C SER A 115 1.55 7.43 -3.60
N LYS A 116 2.53 8.33 -3.48
CA LYS A 116 3.85 8.12 -4.07
C LYS A 116 4.49 6.80 -3.63
N ALA A 117 4.41 6.49 -2.33
CA ALA A 117 4.91 5.21 -1.80
C ALA A 117 4.22 4.00 -2.44
N LEU A 118 2.93 4.12 -2.74
CA LEU A 118 2.16 3.07 -3.43
C LEU A 118 2.62 2.91 -4.88
N LEU A 119 2.81 4.01 -5.60
CA LEU A 119 3.33 3.98 -6.97
C LEU A 119 4.71 3.30 -7.03
N ASP A 120 5.63 3.66 -6.13
CA ASP A 120 6.97 3.07 -6.04
C ASP A 120 6.91 1.56 -5.78
N GLN A 121 5.95 1.11 -4.95
CA GLN A 121 5.70 -0.32 -4.72
C GLN A 121 5.17 -1.04 -5.96
N ILE A 122 4.20 -0.45 -6.67
CA ILE A 122 3.66 -1.03 -7.90
C ILE A 122 4.76 -1.16 -8.95
N GLU A 123 5.59 -0.12 -9.13
CA GLU A 123 6.72 -0.17 -10.06
C GLU A 123 7.70 -1.31 -9.70
N THR A 124 7.99 -1.48 -8.40
CA THR A 124 8.83 -2.57 -7.92
C THR A 124 8.22 -3.94 -8.21
N ILE A 125 6.92 -4.12 -7.94
CA ILE A 125 6.23 -5.38 -8.21
C ILE A 125 6.23 -5.67 -9.70
N VAL A 126 5.82 -4.74 -10.55
CA VAL A 126 5.77 -4.93 -12.01
C VAL A 126 7.16 -5.32 -12.57
N LYS A 127 8.23 -4.73 -12.04
CA LYS A 127 9.60 -5.08 -12.43
C LYS A 127 9.99 -6.51 -12.07
N LEU A 128 9.58 -7.00 -10.90
CA LEU A 128 10.03 -8.27 -10.35
C LEU A 128 9.09 -9.44 -10.66
N ILE A 129 7.81 -9.18 -10.89
CA ILE A 129 6.79 -10.24 -11.01
C ILE A 129 7.02 -11.18 -12.21
N ARG A 130 7.77 -10.72 -13.22
CA ARG A 130 8.17 -11.55 -14.36
C ARG A 130 8.97 -12.78 -13.92
N SER A 131 9.86 -12.66 -12.92
CA SER A 131 10.63 -13.81 -12.41
C SER A 131 9.79 -14.80 -11.60
N LYS A 132 8.52 -14.49 -11.37
CA LYS A 132 7.52 -15.39 -10.77
C LYS A 132 6.69 -16.12 -11.82
N GLY A 133 6.98 -15.91 -13.11
CA GLY A 133 6.20 -16.47 -14.22
C GLY A 133 4.87 -15.77 -14.46
N ILE A 134 4.75 -14.48 -14.11
CA ILE A 134 3.47 -13.75 -14.14
C ILE A 134 3.52 -12.61 -15.14
N GLY A 135 2.48 -12.53 -15.98
CA GLY A 135 2.27 -11.42 -16.91
C GLY A 135 1.24 -10.44 -16.38
N ILE A 136 1.55 -9.13 -16.42
CA ILE A 136 0.60 -8.06 -16.10
C ILE A 136 0.35 -7.24 -17.37
N TYR A 137 -0.93 -6.96 -17.63
CA TYR A 137 -1.41 -6.16 -18.74
C TYR A 137 -2.27 -5.03 -18.19
N PHE A 138 -1.84 -3.79 -18.41
CA PHE A 138 -2.63 -2.61 -18.08
C PHE A 138 -3.39 -2.15 -19.32
N ILE A 139 -4.71 -2.06 -19.20
CA ILE A 139 -5.61 -1.61 -20.26
C ILE A 139 -6.17 -0.27 -19.83
N THR A 140 -5.96 0.75 -20.67
CA THR A 140 -6.43 2.11 -20.42
C THR A 140 -6.75 2.80 -21.74
N GLN A 141 -7.59 3.83 -21.68
CA GLN A 141 -7.95 4.65 -22.83
C GLN A 141 -6.80 5.58 -23.23
N ASN A 142 -6.11 6.20 -22.27
CA ASN A 142 -4.96 7.07 -22.53
C ASN A 142 -3.67 6.48 -21.96
N PRO A 143 -2.61 6.33 -22.77
CA PRO A 143 -1.32 5.82 -22.30
C PRO A 143 -0.67 6.69 -21.22
N THR A 144 -1.02 7.98 -21.16
CA THR A 144 -0.53 8.94 -20.16
C THR A 144 -1.04 8.66 -18.75
N ASP A 145 -2.08 7.84 -18.62
CA ASP A 145 -2.66 7.49 -17.32
C ASP A 145 -1.83 6.42 -16.58
N VAL A 146 -0.87 5.80 -17.27
CA VAL A 146 0.10 4.88 -16.67
C VAL A 146 1.38 5.65 -16.37
N PRO A 147 1.88 5.64 -15.12
CA PRO A 147 3.13 6.32 -14.77
C PRO A 147 4.32 5.84 -15.60
N ASN A 148 5.19 6.77 -16.01
CA ASN A 148 6.34 6.48 -16.87
C ASN A 148 7.25 5.36 -16.34
N GLY A 149 7.45 5.29 -15.01
CA GLY A 149 8.25 4.23 -14.37
C GLY A 149 7.68 2.84 -14.61
N VAL A 150 6.34 2.71 -14.50
CA VAL A 150 5.62 1.47 -14.80
C VAL A 150 5.62 1.21 -16.31
N LEU A 151 5.29 2.21 -17.13
CA LEU A 151 5.25 2.09 -18.60
C LEU A 151 6.59 1.62 -19.18
N ALA A 152 7.71 2.01 -18.58
CA ALA A 152 9.05 1.59 -18.98
C ALA A 152 9.34 0.10 -18.69
N GLN A 153 8.62 -0.53 -17.75
CA GLN A 153 8.73 -1.96 -17.46
C GLN A 153 7.86 -2.83 -18.39
N LEU A 154 6.91 -2.22 -19.12
CA LEU A 154 5.97 -2.96 -19.98
C LEU A 154 6.61 -3.26 -21.33
N GLY A 155 6.86 -4.55 -21.58
CA GLY A 155 7.52 -5.00 -22.80
C GLY A 155 6.63 -5.13 -24.04
N LEU A 156 5.32 -5.26 -23.85
CA LEU A 156 4.33 -5.36 -24.93
C LEU A 156 3.47 -4.10 -24.94
N LYS A 157 3.33 -3.49 -26.12
CA LYS A 157 2.45 -2.34 -26.33
C LYS A 157 1.54 -2.62 -27.51
N ILE A 158 0.24 -2.46 -27.28
CA ILE A 158 -0.82 -2.55 -28.29
C ILE A 158 -1.59 -1.24 -28.23
N GLN A 159 -1.44 -0.41 -29.25
CA GLN A 159 -2.03 0.92 -29.30
C GLN A 159 -3.12 0.96 -30.36
N HIS A 160 -4.36 1.04 -29.90
CA HIS A 160 -5.47 1.38 -30.76
C HIS A 160 -5.47 2.86 -31.12
N ALA A 161 -6.35 3.23 -32.04
CA ALA A 161 -6.43 4.58 -32.55
C ALA A 161 -6.68 5.61 -31.44
N LEU A 162 -5.93 6.72 -31.48
CA LEU A 162 -6.18 7.89 -30.64
C LEU A 162 -6.81 8.99 -31.47
N ARG A 163 -7.82 9.66 -30.91
CA ARG A 163 -8.49 10.79 -31.56
C ARG A 163 -8.07 12.07 -30.88
N ALA A 164 -7.72 13.08 -31.68
CA ALA A 164 -7.41 14.41 -31.18
C ALA A 164 -8.54 15.39 -31.50
N PHE A 165 -9.19 15.88 -30.46
CA PHE A 165 -10.16 16.97 -30.54
C PHE A 165 -9.59 18.26 -29.96
N THR A 166 -8.76 18.15 -28.93
CA THR A 166 -8.16 19.28 -28.21
C THR A 166 -6.67 19.44 -28.51
N ALA A 167 -6.10 20.60 -28.11
CA ALA A 167 -4.66 20.80 -28.15
C ALA A 167 -3.90 19.88 -27.20
N ASN A 168 -4.53 19.48 -26.09
CA ASN A 168 -3.93 18.54 -25.13
C ASN A 168 -3.87 17.14 -25.74
N ASP A 169 -4.91 16.71 -26.44
CA ASP A 169 -4.93 15.40 -27.11
C ASP A 169 -3.80 15.31 -28.15
N ARG A 170 -3.59 16.37 -28.95
CA ARG A 170 -2.48 16.41 -29.91
C ARG A 170 -1.12 16.29 -29.24
N LYS A 171 -0.93 16.91 -28.07
CA LYS A 171 0.31 16.76 -27.29
C LYS A 171 0.44 15.34 -26.74
N ALA A 172 -0.63 14.76 -26.20
CA ALA A 172 -0.64 13.41 -25.66
C ALA A 172 -0.35 12.36 -26.74
N ILE A 173 -0.91 12.52 -27.95
CA ILE A 173 -0.61 11.66 -29.11
C ILE A 173 0.85 11.75 -29.49
N LYS A 174 1.42 12.96 -29.54
CA LYS A 174 2.83 13.14 -29.84
C LYS A 174 3.74 12.46 -28.81
N MET A 175 3.49 12.67 -27.52
CA MET A 175 4.24 12.01 -26.44
C MET A 175 4.08 10.48 -26.50
N THR A 176 2.86 10.01 -26.79
CA THR A 176 2.58 8.58 -26.95
C THR A 176 3.39 8.00 -28.11
N ALA A 177 3.43 8.68 -29.25
CA ALA A 177 4.20 8.25 -30.42
C ALA A 177 5.71 8.16 -30.14
N GLU A 178 6.24 9.08 -29.33
CA GLU A 178 7.64 9.08 -28.89
C GLU A 178 8.02 7.88 -28.01
N ASN A 179 7.04 7.18 -27.42
CA ASN A 179 7.24 5.98 -26.62
C ASN A 179 7.36 4.68 -27.44
N TYR A 180 7.32 4.76 -28.77
CA TYR A 180 7.45 3.62 -29.68
C TYR A 180 8.79 3.64 -30.45
N PRO A 181 9.29 2.48 -30.89
CA PRO A 181 10.43 2.43 -31.79
C PRO A 181 10.18 3.26 -33.06
N LEU A 182 11.22 3.95 -33.52
CA LEU A 182 11.18 4.66 -34.79
C LEU A 182 10.93 3.65 -35.93
N SER A 183 10.04 4.02 -36.85
CA SER A 183 9.71 3.24 -38.04
C SER A 183 10.21 3.95 -39.29
N GLU A 184 10.82 3.21 -40.20
CA GLU A 184 11.18 3.71 -41.54
C GLU A 184 9.97 3.73 -42.50
N PHE A 185 8.91 3.00 -42.17
CA PHE A 185 7.76 2.81 -43.05
C PHE A 185 6.69 3.88 -42.89
N TYR A 186 6.57 4.46 -41.69
CA TYR A 186 5.53 5.42 -41.39
C TYR A 186 5.86 6.28 -40.17
N LYS A 187 5.21 7.44 -40.12
CA LYS A 187 5.33 8.39 -39.03
C LYS A 187 4.30 8.07 -37.94
N THR A 188 4.79 7.67 -36.76
CA THR A 188 3.95 7.08 -35.70
C THR A 188 2.83 7.99 -35.22
N ASP A 189 3.08 9.29 -35.04
CA ASP A 189 2.08 10.28 -34.60
C ASP A 189 0.94 10.44 -35.62
N GLU A 190 1.24 10.35 -36.91
CA GLU A 190 0.22 10.39 -37.97
C GLU A 190 -0.56 9.08 -38.04
N VAL A 191 0.12 7.93 -38.05
CA VAL A 191 -0.55 6.61 -38.15
C VAL A 191 -1.49 6.36 -36.99
N ILE A 192 -1.09 6.67 -35.75
CA ILE A 192 -1.94 6.52 -34.55
C ILE A 192 -3.32 7.18 -34.75
N THR A 193 -3.36 8.33 -35.42
CA THR A 193 -4.62 9.06 -35.66
C THR A 193 -5.44 8.51 -36.82
N GLN A 194 -4.79 7.85 -37.78
CA GLN A 194 -5.41 7.31 -38.98
C GLN A 194 -5.98 5.90 -38.79
N LEU A 195 -5.51 5.16 -37.77
CA LEU A 195 -6.02 3.82 -37.47
C LEU A 195 -7.55 3.80 -37.36
N GLY A 196 -8.15 2.82 -38.02
CA GLY A 196 -9.57 2.49 -37.97
C GLY A 196 -9.94 1.60 -36.78
N ILE A 197 -11.23 1.26 -36.70
CA ILE A 197 -11.73 0.27 -35.74
C ILE A 197 -11.14 -1.09 -36.11
N GLY A 198 -10.62 -1.80 -35.11
CA GLY A 198 -9.98 -3.09 -35.31
C GLY A 198 -8.53 -2.98 -35.79
N GLU A 199 -7.97 -1.78 -35.92
CA GLU A 199 -6.54 -1.61 -36.23
C GLU A 199 -5.77 -1.18 -34.96
N ALA A 200 -4.49 -1.57 -34.90
CA ALA A 200 -3.59 -1.21 -33.80
C ALA A 200 -2.14 -1.14 -34.26
N LEU A 201 -1.33 -0.33 -33.56
CA LEU A 201 0.12 -0.47 -33.58
C LEU A 201 0.56 -1.47 -32.53
N VAL A 202 1.48 -2.37 -32.90
CA VAL A 202 1.99 -3.43 -32.03
C VAL A 202 3.51 -3.39 -32.01
N THR A 203 4.08 -3.48 -30.81
CA THR A 203 5.51 -3.74 -30.58
C THR A 203 5.66 -4.57 -29.31
N ALA A 204 6.65 -5.45 -29.30
CA ALA A 204 6.97 -6.31 -28.17
C ALA A 204 8.48 -6.30 -27.91
N LEU A 205 8.94 -6.89 -26.82
CA LEU A 205 10.36 -7.21 -26.66
C LEU A 205 10.66 -8.56 -27.31
N ASN A 206 11.78 -8.65 -28.03
CA ASN A 206 12.31 -9.92 -28.49
C ASN A 206 13.00 -10.69 -27.34
N GLU A 207 13.52 -11.88 -27.63
CA GLU A 207 14.22 -12.75 -26.66
C GLU A 207 15.42 -12.08 -25.96
N LYS A 208 16.00 -11.04 -26.58
CA LYS A 208 17.11 -10.26 -26.02
C LYS A 208 16.65 -9.03 -25.24
N GLY A 209 15.35 -8.84 -25.05
CA GLY A 209 14.80 -7.67 -24.38
C GLY A 209 14.84 -6.40 -25.23
N ILE A 210 15.01 -6.52 -26.56
CA ILE A 210 15.06 -5.37 -27.48
C ILE A 210 13.67 -5.18 -28.10
N PRO A 211 13.14 -3.95 -28.15
CA PRO A 211 11.88 -3.67 -28.83
C PRO A 211 11.91 -4.13 -30.30
N THR A 212 10.90 -4.86 -30.72
CA THR A 212 10.68 -5.22 -32.12
C THR A 212 10.28 -3.98 -32.92
N PRO A 213 10.52 -3.96 -34.24
CA PRO A 213 9.97 -2.93 -35.10
C PRO A 213 8.47 -2.75 -34.86
N LEU A 214 8.03 -1.49 -34.91
CA LEU A 214 6.63 -1.15 -34.79
C LEU A 214 5.87 -1.70 -36.00
N ALA A 215 4.74 -2.38 -35.78
CA ALA A 215 3.90 -2.92 -36.83
C ALA A 215 2.48 -2.35 -36.74
N ALA A 216 1.90 -1.94 -37.88
CA ALA A 216 0.49 -1.63 -37.99
C ALA A 216 -0.26 -2.92 -38.36
N CYS A 217 -1.23 -3.31 -37.53
CA CYS A 217 -1.87 -4.62 -37.60
C CYS A 217 -3.40 -4.49 -37.60
N MET A 218 -4.05 -5.41 -38.31
CA MET A 218 -5.48 -5.68 -38.17
C MET A 218 -5.70 -6.68 -37.04
N MET A 219 -6.58 -6.35 -36.11
CA MET A 219 -6.91 -7.12 -34.93
C MET A 219 -8.08 -8.05 -35.21
N ARG A 220 -8.01 -9.26 -34.66
CA ARG A 220 -9.10 -10.23 -34.78
C ARG A 220 -10.27 -9.81 -33.90
N ALA A 221 -11.47 -9.80 -34.46
CA ALA A 221 -12.68 -9.53 -33.70
C ALA A 221 -12.91 -10.60 -32.60
N PRO A 222 -13.47 -10.22 -31.43
CA PRO A 222 -13.82 -11.16 -30.38
C PRO A 222 -14.80 -12.23 -30.88
N MET A 223 -14.60 -13.48 -30.46
CA MET A 223 -15.51 -14.60 -30.74
C MET A 223 -16.44 -14.86 -29.54
N SER A 224 -16.87 -13.79 -28.87
CA SER A 224 -17.74 -13.83 -27.68
C SER A 224 -19.09 -13.16 -27.95
N ARG A 225 -20.06 -13.42 -27.06
CA ARG A 225 -21.29 -12.63 -27.02
C ARG A 225 -20.95 -11.20 -26.55
N MET A 226 -21.52 -10.19 -27.21
CA MET A 226 -21.34 -8.77 -26.85
C MET A 226 -22.31 -8.28 -25.76
N ASP A 227 -23.23 -9.14 -25.33
CA ASP A 227 -24.32 -8.83 -24.40
C ASP A 227 -24.06 -9.42 -23.01
N ILE A 228 -24.64 -8.81 -21.98
CA ILE A 228 -24.46 -9.18 -20.58
C ILE A 228 -25.02 -10.58 -20.29
N LEU A 229 -24.48 -11.22 -19.24
CA LEU A 229 -25.03 -12.48 -18.74
C LEU A 229 -26.41 -12.25 -18.11
N THR A 230 -27.37 -13.11 -18.46
CA THR A 230 -28.67 -13.18 -17.78
C THR A 230 -28.49 -13.75 -16.37
N GLN A 231 -29.43 -13.45 -15.46
CA GLN A 231 -29.35 -13.95 -14.09
C GLN A 231 -29.28 -15.49 -14.03
N SER A 232 -30.08 -16.18 -14.85
CA SER A 232 -30.06 -17.65 -14.92
C SER A 232 -28.71 -18.22 -15.37
N GLU A 233 -27.99 -17.54 -16.26
CA GLU A 233 -26.65 -17.95 -16.68
C GLU A 233 -25.64 -17.77 -15.55
N ILE A 234 -25.71 -16.65 -14.83
CA ILE A 234 -24.86 -16.38 -13.66
C ILE A 234 -25.11 -17.44 -12.57
N ASP A 235 -26.38 -17.72 -12.26
CA ASP A 235 -26.74 -18.72 -11.25
C ASP A 235 -26.23 -20.12 -11.64
N THR A 236 -26.31 -20.48 -12.92
CA THR A 236 -25.79 -21.74 -13.43
C THR A 236 -24.27 -21.83 -13.28
N ILE A 237 -23.53 -20.75 -13.58
CA ILE A 237 -22.07 -20.70 -13.39
C ILE A 237 -21.72 -20.84 -11.91
N ASN A 238 -22.42 -20.10 -11.04
CA ASN A 238 -22.18 -20.10 -9.61
C ASN A 238 -22.47 -21.46 -8.96
N ASN A 239 -23.60 -22.09 -9.31
CA ASN A 239 -23.98 -23.41 -8.78
C ASN A 239 -22.96 -24.50 -9.14
N ASN A 240 -22.29 -24.39 -10.28
CA ASN A 240 -21.25 -25.32 -10.72
C ASN A 240 -19.85 -24.97 -10.16
N SER A 241 -19.69 -23.83 -9.51
CA SER A 241 -18.39 -23.35 -9.03
C SER A 241 -18.02 -23.97 -7.70
N LYS A 242 -16.82 -24.55 -7.63
CA LYS A 242 -16.21 -25.01 -6.37
C LYS A 242 -15.86 -23.84 -5.45
N LEU A 243 -15.59 -22.65 -6.00
CA LEU A 243 -15.23 -21.46 -5.21
C LEU A 243 -16.42 -20.92 -4.42
N VAL A 244 -17.63 -21.01 -4.97
CA VAL A 244 -18.83 -20.57 -4.24
C VAL A 244 -18.94 -21.31 -2.92
N LYS A 245 -18.71 -22.63 -2.91
CA LYS A 245 -18.71 -23.42 -1.67
C LYS A 245 -17.65 -22.98 -0.66
N LYS A 246 -16.50 -22.46 -1.12
CA LYS A 246 -15.40 -21.97 -0.28
C LYS A 246 -15.71 -20.59 0.33
N TYR A 247 -16.38 -19.71 -0.43
CA TYR A 247 -16.54 -18.29 -0.07
C TYR A 247 -17.99 -17.87 0.28
N GLN A 248 -18.99 -18.74 0.15
CA GLN A 248 -20.39 -18.40 0.38
C GLN A 248 -20.74 -18.09 1.84
N GLU A 249 -19.96 -18.59 2.79
CA GLU A 249 -20.22 -18.39 4.22
C GLU A 249 -19.64 -17.05 4.65
N THR A 250 -20.52 -16.13 5.05
CA THR A 250 -20.10 -14.86 5.64
C THR A 250 -19.67 -15.08 7.08
N ILE A 251 -18.40 -14.80 7.37
CA ILE A 251 -17.85 -14.88 8.72
C ILE A 251 -17.86 -13.48 9.34
N ASP A 252 -18.53 -13.35 10.48
CA ASP A 252 -18.51 -12.13 11.28
C ASP A 252 -17.18 -12.05 12.07
N ARG A 253 -16.45 -10.94 11.94
CA ARG A 253 -15.10 -10.77 12.46
C ARG A 253 -14.93 -9.39 13.08
N GLU A 254 -13.93 -9.24 13.95
CA GLU A 254 -13.50 -7.92 14.42
C GLU A 254 -12.95 -7.11 13.22
N SER A 255 -13.49 -5.91 13.00
CA SER A 255 -13.07 -5.00 11.94
C SER A 255 -11.66 -4.43 12.17
N ALA A 256 -11.01 -3.94 11.12
CA ALA A 256 -9.70 -3.28 11.25
C ALA A 256 -9.78 -2.06 12.18
N TYR A 257 -10.91 -1.34 12.15
CA TYR A 257 -11.20 -0.25 13.08
C TYR A 257 -11.25 -0.71 14.53
N GLU A 258 -12.00 -1.79 14.83
CA GLU A 258 -12.12 -2.35 16.19
C GLU A 258 -10.77 -2.87 16.71
N ILE A 259 -10.05 -3.64 15.89
CA ILE A 259 -8.72 -4.16 16.23
C ILE A 259 -7.76 -3.01 16.53
N LEU A 260 -7.77 -1.96 15.71
CA LEU A 260 -6.87 -0.83 15.89
C LEU A 260 -7.23 -0.01 17.14
N ASN A 261 -8.50 0.24 17.41
CA ASN A 261 -8.92 0.95 18.63
C ASN A 261 -8.54 0.18 19.90
N LYS A 262 -8.78 -1.14 19.92
CA LYS A 262 -8.38 -2.01 21.03
C LYS A 262 -6.86 -1.97 21.27
N LYS A 263 -6.07 -1.95 20.19
CA LYS A 263 -4.60 -1.77 20.28
C LYS A 263 -4.21 -0.40 20.83
N ILE A 264 -4.92 0.66 20.46
CA ILE A 264 -4.69 2.02 20.97
C ILE A 264 -5.01 2.10 22.46
N GLU A 265 -6.17 1.59 22.88
CA GLU A 265 -6.59 1.54 24.28
C GLU A 265 -5.56 0.80 25.13
N THR A 266 -5.15 -0.40 24.69
CA THR A 266 -4.12 -1.20 25.36
C THR A 266 -2.80 -0.42 25.49
N ALA A 267 -2.38 0.29 24.44
CA ALA A 267 -1.16 1.08 24.47
C ALA A 267 -1.26 2.30 25.40
N GLN A 268 -2.42 2.95 25.48
CA GLN A 268 -2.67 4.06 26.39
C GLN A 268 -2.68 3.60 27.85
N GLU A 269 -3.34 2.49 28.15
CA GLU A 269 -3.36 1.89 29.50
C GLU A 269 -1.95 1.51 29.95
N ALA A 270 -1.15 0.88 29.08
CA ALA A 270 0.25 0.55 29.37
C ALA A 270 1.10 1.81 29.61
N ALA A 271 0.87 2.89 28.88
CA ALA A 271 1.57 4.15 29.08
C ALA A 271 1.19 4.84 30.41
N VAL A 272 -0.09 4.81 30.79
CA VAL A 272 -0.57 5.34 32.07
C VAL A 272 0.01 4.54 33.24
N GLN A 273 0.00 3.21 33.18
CA GLN A 273 0.59 2.37 34.22
C GLN A 273 2.09 2.58 34.35
N GLU A 274 2.81 2.75 33.24
CA GLU A 274 4.25 3.04 33.26
C GLU A 274 4.54 4.44 33.84
N GLN A 275 3.69 5.43 33.55
CA GLN A 275 3.79 6.77 34.12
C GLN A 275 3.53 6.75 35.64
N GLN A 276 2.52 5.97 36.08
CA GLN A 276 2.21 5.76 37.50
C GLN A 276 3.38 5.07 38.22
N ARG A 277 3.92 3.97 37.68
CA ARG A 277 5.11 3.30 38.24
C ARG A 277 6.32 4.22 38.33
N LYS A 278 6.55 5.08 37.32
CA LYS A 278 7.62 6.09 37.37
C LYS A 278 7.37 7.21 38.39
N THR A 279 6.11 7.54 38.65
CA THR A 279 5.74 8.56 39.65
C THR A 279 5.86 7.97 41.05
N GLU A 280 5.36 6.76 41.27
CA GLU A 280 5.49 6.00 42.52
C GLU A 280 6.95 5.67 42.85
N ALA A 281 7.79 5.32 41.85
CA ALA A 281 9.22 5.12 42.06
C ALA A 281 9.96 6.42 42.41
N LYS A 282 9.53 7.57 41.85
CA LYS A 282 10.06 8.89 42.20
C LYS A 282 9.60 9.37 43.57
N GLU A 283 8.38 9.02 43.98
CA GLU A 283 7.83 9.33 45.31
C GLU A 283 8.47 8.45 46.39
N ALA A 284 8.66 7.16 46.12
CA ALA A 284 9.38 6.23 47.01
C ALA A 284 10.86 6.64 47.22
N GLN A 285 11.53 7.20 46.22
CA GLN A 285 12.87 7.81 46.39
C GLN A 285 12.85 9.15 47.14
N ARG A 286 11.70 9.83 47.22
CA ARG A 286 11.54 11.09 47.97
C ARG A 286 11.13 10.88 49.43
N SER A 287 10.59 9.71 49.75
CA SER A 287 10.09 9.34 51.08
C SER A 287 11.01 8.35 51.81
N GLU A 288 12.34 8.53 51.74
CA GLU A 288 13.22 8.01 52.79
C GLU A 288 13.31 9.04 53.92
N PRO A 289 12.86 8.72 55.15
CA PRO A 289 13.19 9.51 56.31
C PRO A 289 14.68 9.29 56.58
N ARG A 290 15.52 10.34 56.45
CA ARG A 290 16.83 10.39 57.11
C ARG A 290 16.59 10.37 58.63
N GLN A 291 16.47 9.18 59.20
CA GLN A 291 16.54 8.99 60.65
C GLN A 291 17.98 9.29 61.09
N GLY A 292 18.11 10.34 61.89
CA GLY A 292 19.38 10.81 62.42
C GLY A 292 19.97 9.90 63.49
N SER A 293 21.29 9.96 63.60
CA SER A 293 21.94 9.94 64.91
C SER A 293 22.17 11.40 65.33
N ALA A 294 21.72 11.72 66.53
CA ALA A 294 21.64 13.05 67.10
C ALA A 294 23.01 13.74 67.21
N MET A 295 23.11 14.98 66.71
CA MET A 295 23.94 15.98 67.38
C MET A 295 23.42 17.40 67.14
N ASN A 296 23.37 18.15 68.24
CA ASN A 296 22.68 19.42 68.47
C ASN A 296 22.92 20.54 67.42
N PRO A 297 21.89 21.28 66.97
CA PRO A 297 22.02 22.43 66.05
C PRO A 297 22.78 23.63 66.64
N ILE A 298 22.97 23.66 67.96
CA ILE A 298 23.61 24.78 68.68
C ILE A 298 25.14 24.78 68.50
N VAL A 299 25.76 23.63 68.20
CA VAL A 299 27.24 23.52 68.08
C VAL A 299 27.77 23.97 66.70
N LYS A 300 26.91 23.97 65.67
CA LYS A 300 27.30 24.33 64.29
C LYS A 300 27.32 25.83 64.00
N VAL A 301 26.69 26.64 64.86
CA VAL A 301 26.70 28.11 64.78
C VAL A 301 27.87 28.72 65.57
N LEU A 302 28.49 27.94 66.47
CA LEU A 302 29.59 28.38 67.33
C LEU A 302 30.99 28.00 66.83
N THR A 303 31.11 27.31 65.70
CA THR A 303 32.40 26.78 65.19
C THR A 303 32.80 27.25 63.79
N SER A 304 32.03 28.14 63.15
CA SER A 304 32.47 28.81 61.92
C SER A 304 33.27 30.08 62.25
N ALA A 305 34.51 30.12 61.74
CA ALA A 305 35.53 31.17 61.93
C ALA A 305 35.10 32.61 61.54
N THR A 306 33.92 32.77 60.94
CA THR A 306 33.33 34.05 60.54
C THR A 306 32.65 34.80 61.69
N PHE A 307 32.24 34.12 62.78
CA PHE A 307 31.72 34.76 64.00
C PHE A 307 32.82 35.17 64.99
N ILE A 308 33.96 34.46 64.99
CA ILE A 308 35.07 34.69 65.94
C ILE A 308 35.94 35.91 65.55
N ARG A 309 35.90 36.38 64.29
CA ARG A 309 36.55 37.66 63.88
C ARG A 309 35.65 38.89 63.93
N GLY A 310 34.32 38.74 63.96
CA GLY A 310 33.38 39.86 64.04
C GLY A 310 33.12 40.36 65.46
N ALA A 311 33.19 39.49 66.47
CA ALA A 311 32.85 39.83 67.85
C ALA A 311 33.99 40.48 68.67
N PHE A 312 35.26 40.33 68.24
CA PHE A 312 36.41 40.94 68.95
C PHE A 312 36.68 42.42 68.59
N GLY A 313 36.06 42.95 67.51
CA GLY A 313 36.16 44.37 67.14
C GLY A 313 35.11 45.28 67.80
N ILE A 314 34.03 44.69 68.34
CA ILE A 314 32.88 45.41 68.92
C ILE A 314 32.97 45.47 70.46
N LEU A 315 33.62 44.49 71.10
CA LEU A 315 33.78 44.43 72.56
C LEU A 315 34.92 45.30 73.13
N SER A 316 35.92 45.71 72.33
CA SER A 316 36.92 46.71 72.77
C SER A 316 36.38 48.15 72.80
N LYS A 317 35.22 48.41 72.17
CA LYS A 317 34.61 49.74 72.05
C LYS A 317 33.50 50.01 73.08
N ILE A 318 33.10 49.00 73.85
CA ILE A 318 32.05 49.07 74.88
C ILE A 318 32.61 49.00 76.31
N LEU A 319 33.90 48.65 76.51
CA LEU A 319 34.56 48.60 77.83
C LEU A 319 35.49 49.78 78.16
N ASN A 320 35.37 50.89 77.43
CA ASN A 320 35.76 52.22 77.92
C ASN A 320 34.49 53.06 78.14
N LYS A 321 33.61 52.60 79.03
CA LYS A 321 32.75 53.40 79.92
C LYS A 321 32.05 52.51 80.94
#